data_AF-A0A7G9BDZ9-F1
#
_entry.id   AF-A0A7G9BDZ9-F1
#
_cell.length_a   1.000
_cell.length_b   1.000
_cell.length_c   1.000
_cell.angle_alpha   90.00
_cell.angle_beta   90.00
_cell.angle_gamma   90.00
#
_symmetry.space_group_name_H-M   'P 1'
#
loop_
_entity.id
_entity.type
_entity.pdbx_description
1 polymer ?
#
loop_
_entity_poly.entity_id
_entity_poly.type
_entity_poly.pdbx_seq_one_letter_code
_entity_poly.pdbx_strand_id
1 'polypeptide(L)'
;MSAKTISIIILTVLVTIILMKNTDEVIFWIFGDRYIPKLAILGTMFASGVIVGFLLGRPRRKTDKQQSIEEGFQTDSEANESGELTDPYRSNLSDDDRKYID
;
A
#
# COMPACT_ATOMS: atom_id res chain seq x y z
N MET A 1 -24.29 -16.74 -9.02
CA MET A 1 -24.14 -15.99 -7.75
C MET A 1 -24.49 -16.91 -6.60
N SER A 2 -23.76 -16.84 -5.49
CA SER A 2 -24.14 -17.59 -4.29
C SER A 2 -25.32 -16.91 -3.59
N ALA A 3 -26.14 -17.67 -2.86
CA ALA A 3 -27.23 -17.11 -2.04
C ALA A 3 -26.75 -16.01 -1.07
N LYS A 4 -25.48 -16.11 -0.64
CA LYS A 4 -24.80 -15.10 0.20
C LYS A 4 -24.69 -13.74 -0.51
N THR A 5 -24.35 -13.76 -1.80
CA THR A 5 -24.24 -12.55 -2.62
C THR A 5 -25.60 -11.88 -2.82
N ILE A 6 -26.63 -12.66 -3.12
CA ILE A 6 -28.00 -12.16 -3.29
C ILE A 6 -28.54 -11.58 -1.99
N SER A 7 -28.31 -12.24 -0.86
CA SER A 7 -28.70 -11.73 0.47
C SER A 7 -28.06 -10.37 0.78
N ILE A 8 -26.76 -10.23 0.52
CA ILE A 8 -26.04 -8.96 0.70
C ILE A 8 -26.63 -7.86 -0.21
N ILE A 9 -26.93 -8.17 -1.48
CA ILE A 9 -27.51 -7.19 -2.41
C ILE A 9 -28.90 -6.74 -1.94
N ILE A 10 -29.75 -7.66 -1.49
CA ILE A 10 -31.09 -7.31 -0.98
C ILE A 10 -30.97 -6.42 0.26
N LEU A 11 -30.08 -6.78 1.18
CA LEU A 11 -29.81 -6.00 2.38
C LEU A 11 -29.33 -4.58 2.02
N THR A 12 -28.37 -4.45 1.11
CA THR A 12 -27.83 -3.14 0.72
C THR A 12 -28.88 -2.28 0.05
N VAL A 13 -29.70 -2.85 -0.84
CA VAL A 13 -30.82 -2.12 -1.46
C VAL A 13 -31.83 -1.64 -0.41
N LEU A 14 -32.21 -2.49 0.53
CA LEU A 14 -33.18 -2.15 1.57
C LEU A 14 -32.65 -1.04 2.49
N VAL A 15 -31.39 -1.14 2.92
CA VAL A 15 -30.71 -0.08 3.68
C VAL A 15 -30.68 1.21 2.88
N THR A 16 -30.32 1.17 1.60
CA THR A 16 -30.25 2.36 0.73
C THR A 16 -31.61 3.05 0.61
N ILE A 17 -32.70 2.29 0.47
CA ILE A 17 -34.06 2.84 0.40
C ILE A 17 -34.45 3.52 1.72
N ILE A 18 -34.18 2.89 2.87
CA ILE A 18 -34.47 3.46 4.19
C ILE A 18 -33.71 4.76 4.37
N LEU A 19 -32.42 4.76 4.01
CA LEU A 19 -31.58 5.95 4.05
C LEU A 19 -32.17 7.06 3.18
N MET A 20 -32.48 6.79 1.90
CA MET A 20 -33.07 7.77 0.98
C MET A 20 -34.45 8.28 1.42
N LYS A 21 -35.23 7.47 2.13
CA LYS A 21 -36.53 7.89 2.71
C LYS A 21 -36.36 8.83 3.91
N ASN A 22 -35.21 8.82 4.58
CA ASN A 22 -34.92 9.70 5.72
C ASN A 22 -34.23 10.99 5.27
N THR A 23 -34.95 11.82 4.50
CA THR A 23 -34.48 13.09 3.94
C THR A 23 -34.88 14.28 4.81
N ASP A 24 -34.66 14.17 6.12
CA ASP A 24 -34.81 15.32 7.01
C ASP A 24 -33.79 16.39 6.65
N GLU A 25 -34.26 17.62 6.49
CA GLU A 25 -33.45 18.77 6.12
C GLU A 25 -32.80 19.40 7.37
N VAL A 26 -31.54 19.82 7.25
CA VAL A 26 -30.84 20.64 8.25
C VAL A 26 -30.30 21.89 7.57
N ILE A 27 -30.43 23.01 8.28
CA ILE A 27 -29.93 24.32 7.86
C ILE A 27 -28.47 24.43 8.31
N PHE A 28 -27.56 24.64 7.36
CA PHE A 28 -26.12 24.76 7.63
C PHE A 28 -25.65 26.20 7.50
N TRP A 29 -25.33 26.85 8.62
CA TRP A 29 -24.79 28.21 8.62
C TRP A 29 -23.51 28.39 7.77
N ILE A 30 -22.67 27.34 7.65
CA ILE A 30 -21.41 27.36 6.88
C ILE A 30 -21.59 27.39 5.36
N PHE A 31 -22.75 26.96 4.84
CA PHE A 31 -23.04 26.91 3.39
C PHE A 31 -24.16 27.88 2.98
N GLY A 32 -24.50 28.86 3.83
CA GLY A 32 -25.66 29.74 3.70
C GLY A 32 -26.97 29.04 4.10
N ASP A 33 -28.11 29.74 4.01
CA ASP A 33 -29.45 29.19 4.34
C ASP A 33 -29.92 28.16 3.30
N ARG A 34 -29.14 27.10 3.10
CA ARG A 34 -29.42 26.00 2.19
C ARG A 34 -29.83 24.79 3.00
N TYR A 35 -31.01 24.29 2.66
CA TYR A 35 -31.55 23.03 3.16
C TYR A 35 -30.79 21.87 2.52
N ILE A 36 -30.03 21.14 3.33
CA ILE A 36 -29.31 19.94 2.88
C ILE A 36 -29.87 18.76 3.69
N PRO A 37 -30.24 17.64 3.04
CA PRO A 37 -30.74 16.48 3.75
C PRO A 37 -29.63 15.87 4.62
N LYS A 38 -29.91 15.59 5.91
CA LYS A 38 -28.96 14.98 6.88
C LYS A 38 -28.22 13.79 6.29
N LEU A 39 -28.91 13.00 5.48
CA LEU A 39 -28.35 11.86 4.80
C LEU A 39 -27.18 12.21 3.88
N ALA A 40 -27.24 13.33 3.15
CA ALA A 40 -26.14 13.74 2.27
C ALA A 40 -24.89 14.12 3.09
N ILE A 41 -25.06 14.76 4.25
CA ILE A 41 -23.93 15.04 5.15
C ILE A 41 -23.39 13.74 5.72
N LEU A 42 -24.26 12.84 6.20
CA LEU A 42 -23.84 11.56 6.76
C LEU A 42 -23.09 10.72 5.72
N GLY A 43 -23.60 10.66 4.49
CA GLY A 43 -22.98 9.94 3.39
C GLY A 43 -21.63 10.53 2.97
N THR A 44 -21.51 11.85 2.90
CA THR A 44 -20.23 12.51 2.55
C THR A 44 -19.19 12.40 3.67
N MET A 45 -19.59 12.54 4.94
CA MET A 45 -18.72 12.28 6.10
C MET A 45 -18.29 10.81 6.17
N PHE A 46 -19.22 9.88 5.94
CA PHE A 46 -18.89 8.46 5.90
C PHE A 46 -17.92 8.14 4.76
N ALA A 47 -18.19 8.63 3.54
CA ALA A 47 -17.32 8.40 2.39
C ALA A 47 -15.93 8.99 2.60
N SER A 48 -15.82 10.23 3.08
CA SER A 48 -14.52 10.85 3.41
C SER A 48 -13.79 10.09 4.51
N GLY A 49 -14.50 9.64 5.55
CA GLY A 49 -13.95 8.78 6.61
C GLY A 49 -13.43 7.44 6.08
N VAL A 50 -14.14 6.80 5.16
CA VAL A 50 -13.69 5.56 4.49
C VAL A 50 -12.45 5.81 3.64
N ILE A 51 -12.40 6.92 2.90
CA ILE A 51 -11.25 7.28 2.07
C ILE A 51 -10.02 7.51 2.94
N VAL A 52 -10.15 8.32 4.00
CA VAL A 52 -9.06 8.60 4.95
C VAL A 52 -8.65 7.33 5.69
N GLY A 53 -9.63 6.55 6.18
CA GLY A 53 -9.39 5.27 6.84
C GLY A 53 -8.73 4.25 5.93
N PHE A 54 -9.04 4.24 4.64
CA PHE A 54 -8.37 3.39 3.66
C PHE A 54 -6.93 3.85 3.40
N LEU A 55 -6.69 5.16 3.29
CA LEU A 55 -5.35 5.72 3.13
C LEU A 55 -4.45 5.43 4.35
N LEU A 56 -4.94 5.69 5.56
CA LEU A 56 -4.21 5.45 6.81
C LEU A 56 -4.12 3.96 7.16
N GLY A 57 -5.19 3.22 6.90
CA GLY A 57 -5.30 1.81 7.20
C GLY A 57 -4.53 0.91 6.24
N ARG A 58 -3.96 1.46 5.14
CA ARG A 58 -3.10 0.69 4.23
C ARG A 58 -1.89 0.20 5.02
N PRO A 59 -1.79 -1.11 5.35
CA PRO A 59 -0.61 -1.62 6.03
C PRO A 59 0.58 -1.34 5.14
N ARG A 60 1.54 -0.56 5.63
CA ARG A 60 2.84 -0.43 4.98
C ARG A 60 3.40 -1.85 4.91
N ARG A 61 3.45 -2.42 3.70
CA ARG A 61 4.22 -3.63 3.46
C ARG A 61 5.62 -3.30 3.97
N LYS A 62 6.03 -3.95 5.05
CA LYS A 62 7.43 -3.97 5.44
C LYS A 62 8.11 -4.60 4.23
N THR A 63 8.74 -3.79 3.40
CA THR A 63 9.76 -4.31 2.52
C THR A 63 10.77 -4.88 3.49
N ASP A 64 10.85 -6.20 3.57
CA ASP A 64 12.00 -6.85 4.19
C ASP A 64 13.21 -6.40 3.37
N LYS A 65 13.79 -5.26 3.75
CA LYS A 65 15.08 -4.78 3.27
C LYS A 65 16.13 -5.59 4.04
N GLN A 66 16.19 -6.89 3.77
CA GLN A 66 17.46 -7.59 3.78
C GLN A 66 18.01 -7.48 2.35
N GLN A 67 19.24 -6.99 2.24
CA GLN A 67 20.02 -6.76 1.03
C GLN A 67 19.62 -5.55 0.15
N SER A 68 20.30 -4.44 0.40
CA SER A 68 21.13 -3.80 -0.63
C SER A 68 21.95 -2.73 0.09
N ILE A 69 23.22 -3.06 0.32
CA ILE A 69 24.25 -2.09 0.68
C ILE A 69 24.38 -1.16 -0.53
N GLU A 70 24.03 0.11 -0.31
CA GLU A 70 24.42 1.21 -1.15
C GLU A 70 25.91 1.45 -0.91
N GLU A 71 26.74 1.39 -1.95
CA GLU A 71 27.51 2.53 -2.47
C GLU A 71 28.43 2.05 -3.60
N GLY A 72 28.39 2.79 -4.71
CA GLY A 72 28.66 2.28 -6.05
C GLY A 72 30.10 2.35 -6.55
N PHE A 73 30.32 1.70 -7.70
CA PHE A 73 31.11 2.25 -8.79
C PHE A 73 30.77 1.48 -10.09
N GLN A 74 30.41 2.22 -11.14
CA GLN A 74 30.24 1.70 -12.49
C GLN A 74 31.62 1.41 -13.08
N THR A 75 31.84 0.28 -13.75
CA THR A 75 32.75 0.26 -14.90
C THR A 75 32.36 -0.88 -15.85
N ASP A 76 31.96 -0.48 -17.05
CA ASP A 76 31.90 -1.33 -18.25
C ASP A 76 33.27 -1.95 -18.51
N SER A 77 33.35 -3.21 -18.95
CA SER A 77 34.41 -3.63 -19.89
C SER A 77 34.16 -5.01 -20.47
N GLU A 78 34.31 -5.04 -21.78
CA GLU A 78 34.35 -6.20 -22.67
C GLU A 78 35.54 -7.13 -22.35
N ALA A 79 35.43 -8.33 -22.92
CA ALA A 79 36.34 -9.45 -22.84
C ALA A 79 37.84 -9.11 -22.93
N ASN A 80 38.67 -9.77 -22.11
CA ASN A 80 39.97 -10.26 -22.55
C ASN A 80 40.53 -11.39 -21.67
N GLU A 81 41.45 -12.10 -22.29
CA GLU A 81 41.85 -13.48 -22.09
C GLU A 81 42.76 -13.71 -20.87
N SER A 82 42.75 -14.96 -20.37
CA SER A 82 43.78 -15.60 -19.53
C SER A 82 44.17 -14.89 -18.22
N GLY A 83 43.57 -15.32 -17.11
CA GLY A 83 44.03 -14.95 -15.77
C GLY A 83 43.18 -15.63 -14.71
N GLU A 84 43.84 -16.44 -13.89
CA GLU A 84 43.43 -17.08 -12.63
C GLU A 84 42.06 -16.67 -12.06
N LEU A 85 41.21 -17.67 -11.77
CA LEU A 85 39.96 -17.55 -11.01
C LEU A 85 40.26 -17.08 -9.58
N THR A 86 40.53 -15.78 -9.42
CA THR A 86 40.72 -15.18 -8.12
C THR A 86 39.33 -14.91 -7.54
N ASP A 87 38.94 -15.76 -6.59
CA ASP A 87 37.73 -15.57 -5.79
C ASP A 87 37.76 -14.15 -5.17
N PRO A 88 36.75 -13.29 -5.42
CA PRO A 88 36.70 -11.92 -4.91
C PRO A 88 36.70 -11.84 -3.37
N TYR A 89 36.53 -12.97 -2.67
CA TYR A 89 36.64 -13.03 -1.21
C TYR A 89 38.06 -13.33 -0.71
N ARG A 90 39.00 -13.75 -1.57
CA ARG A 90 40.38 -14.14 -1.20
C ARG A 90 41.16 -12.99 -0.56
N SER A 91 40.89 -11.75 -0.94
CA SER A 91 41.51 -10.54 -0.36
C SER A 91 41.07 -10.26 1.08
N ASN A 92 39.91 -10.77 1.51
CA ASN A 92 39.36 -10.56 2.85
C ASN A 92 39.73 -11.65 3.86
N LEU A 93 40.47 -12.69 3.42
CA LEU A 93 40.99 -13.74 4.29
C LEU A 93 42.37 -13.37 4.85
N SER A 94 42.68 -13.86 6.05
CA SER A 94 44.02 -13.76 6.63
C SER A 94 45.02 -14.62 5.86
N ASP A 95 46.32 -14.29 5.95
CA ASP A 95 47.36 -15.04 5.23
C ASP A 95 47.42 -16.53 5.64
N ASP A 96 47.07 -16.85 6.89
CA ASP A 96 46.96 -18.23 7.38
C ASP A 96 45.76 -18.97 6.75
N ASP A 97 44.62 -18.30 6.55
CA ASP A 97 43.41 -18.91 5.98
C ASP A 97 43.54 -19.18 4.47
N ARG A 98 44.27 -18.33 3.76
CA ARG A 98 44.51 -18.47 2.31
C ARG A 98 45.23 -19.77 1.94
N LYS A 99 45.98 -20.36 2.86
CA LYS A 99 46.73 -21.62 2.64
C LYS A 99 45.83 -22.84 2.45
N TYR A 100 44.56 -22.80 2.89
CA TYR A 100 43.66 -23.96 2.90
C TYR A 100 42.75 -24.06 1.66
N ILE A 101 42.81 -23.10 0.76
CA ILE A 101 41.94 -22.99 -0.43
C ILE A 101 42.68 -23.18 -1.76
N ASP A 102 44.00 -23.42 -1.72
CA ASP A 102 44.80 -23.92 -2.86
C ASP A 102 44.89 -25.46 -2.80
#